data_AF-A0A7L9BN90-F1
#
_entry.id   AF-A0A7L9BN90-F1
#
_cell.length_a   1.000
_cell.length_b   1.000
_cell.length_c   1.000
_cell.angle_alpha   90.00
_cell.angle_beta   90.00
_cell.angle_gamma   90.00
#
_symmetry.space_group_name_H-M   'P 1'
#
loop_
_entity.id
_entity.type
_entity.pdbx_description
1 polymer ?
#
loop_
_entity_poly.entity_id
_entity_poly.type
_entity_poly.pdbx_seq_one_letter_code
_entity_poly.pdbx_strand_id
1 'polypeptide(L)'
;MSHRRSAAVLFLSLIVPVAFAAQPAERPRRDPPPPADRPDQAPAREPGREQPVRTRDAARPREARPGEPGVSRPPVTREDLRARLERRAEQIEREREALAALRQRLDRGEEPDAIVRDMGRSTGGPPFREEWRDRPQPGQPGPEDRRRLTEFLREHAPDLHQRIERLNTTQPPITERLLARMGPRPTELVQLKESNPALYALKLRELDNAVAIVEQARALGQAWAAGTQDGPDATQARRLLRQAIEKQVDVRSEIQALDIAELEKRLADLREEFRLRRQDRASAIERWADDMGKMAEMIGRLIKEGPRDGADRPRPDAPAPDPARPGSREPR
;
A
#
# COMPACT_ATOMS: atom_id res chain seq x y z
N MET A 1 -21.53 20.28 13.01
CA MET A 1 -20.67 19.11 13.32
C MET A 1 -20.06 18.60 12.02
N SER A 2 -18.76 18.83 11.80
CA SER A 2 -18.08 18.59 10.52
C SER A 2 -17.16 17.38 10.65
N HIS A 3 -17.55 16.24 10.09
CA HIS A 3 -16.74 15.02 10.06
C HIS A 3 -15.79 15.05 8.86
N ARG A 4 -14.59 15.59 9.07
CA ARG A 4 -13.44 15.35 8.17
C ARG A 4 -12.79 14.03 8.57
N ARG A 5 -13.18 12.93 7.92
CA ARG A 5 -12.44 11.65 7.95
C ARG A 5 -11.68 11.51 6.64
N SER A 6 -10.40 11.91 6.65
CA SER A 6 -9.46 11.55 5.59
C SER A 6 -8.98 10.13 5.86
N ALA A 7 -9.67 9.13 5.30
CA ALA A 7 -9.17 7.76 5.24
C ALA A 7 -8.14 7.69 4.11
N ALA A 8 -6.87 7.54 4.48
CA ALA A 8 -5.83 7.15 3.54
C ALA A 8 -5.95 5.63 3.34
N VAL A 9 -6.72 5.21 2.34
CA VAL A 9 -6.80 3.81 1.92
C VAL A 9 -5.54 3.51 1.10
N LEU A 10 -4.54 2.96 1.77
CA LEU A 10 -3.39 2.32 1.12
C LEU A 10 -3.80 0.88 0.78
N PHE A 11 -4.34 0.69 -0.42
CA PHE A 11 -4.55 -0.66 -0.97
C PHE A 11 -3.17 -1.27 -1.28
N LEU A 12 -2.65 -2.04 -0.33
CA LEU A 12 -1.49 -2.89 -0.54
C LEU A 12 -1.96 -4.10 -1.39
N SER A 13 -1.91 -3.95 -2.71
CA SER A 13 -2.13 -5.06 -3.63
C SER A 13 -1.01 -6.08 -3.45
N LEU A 14 -1.28 -7.16 -2.74
CA LEU A 14 -0.38 -8.30 -2.63
C LEU A 14 -0.39 -9.03 -3.98
N ILE A 15 0.46 -8.54 -4.89
CA ILE A 15 0.78 -9.16 -6.17
C ILE A 15 1.38 -10.54 -5.83
N VAL A 16 0.64 -11.60 -6.12
CA VAL A 16 1.30 -12.88 -6.42
C VAL A 16 1.86 -12.68 -7.83
N PRO A 17 3.18 -12.63 -8.03
CA PRO A 17 3.71 -12.74 -9.38
C PRO A 17 3.37 -14.16 -9.83
N VAL A 18 2.30 -14.32 -10.60
CA VAL A 18 2.20 -15.46 -11.50
C VAL A 18 3.24 -15.16 -12.57
N ALA A 19 4.48 -15.58 -12.30
CA ALA A 19 5.56 -15.57 -13.28
C ALA A 19 5.20 -16.63 -14.34
N PHE A 20 4.25 -16.29 -15.20
CA PHE A 20 4.02 -17.03 -16.42
C PHE A 20 5.17 -16.67 -17.35
N ALA A 21 6.21 -17.52 -17.35
CA ALA A 21 7.28 -17.48 -18.32
C ALA A 21 6.72 -17.87 -19.71
N ALA A 22 5.94 -16.98 -20.31
CA ALA A 22 5.75 -16.98 -21.74
C ALA A 22 7.08 -16.47 -22.32
N GLN A 23 7.85 -17.38 -22.90
CA GLN A 23 8.98 -17.01 -23.76
C GLN A 23 8.47 -15.96 -24.76
N PRO A 24 9.11 -14.77 -24.85
CA PRO A 24 8.79 -13.86 -25.93
C PRO A 24 9.19 -14.57 -27.23
N ALA A 25 8.20 -15.01 -28.01
CA ALA A 25 8.40 -15.32 -29.41
C ALA A 25 9.12 -14.11 -30.02
N GLU A 26 10.27 -14.38 -30.64
CA GLU A 26 11.16 -13.40 -31.23
C GLU A 26 10.36 -12.40 -32.07
N ARG A 27 10.23 -11.18 -31.56
CA ARG A 27 9.74 -10.09 -32.39
C ARG A 27 10.81 -9.86 -33.47
N PRO A 28 10.45 -9.84 -34.76
CA PRO A 28 11.41 -9.47 -35.80
C PRO A 28 11.98 -8.09 -35.45
N ARG A 29 13.32 -8.00 -35.43
CA ARG A 29 14.05 -6.74 -35.29
C ARG A 29 13.50 -5.75 -36.31
N ARG A 30 12.71 -4.78 -35.86
CA ARG A 30 12.50 -3.56 -36.63
C ARG A 30 13.75 -2.72 -36.45
N ASP A 31 14.42 -2.44 -37.55
CA ASP A 31 15.50 -1.46 -37.57
C ASP A 31 14.99 -0.14 -36.99
N PRO A 32 15.79 0.53 -36.14
CA PRO A 32 15.42 1.83 -35.62
C PRO A 32 15.23 2.80 -36.80
N PRO A 33 14.16 3.62 -36.81
CA PRO A 33 14.02 4.65 -37.82
C PRO A 33 15.24 5.60 -37.75
N PRO A 34 15.74 6.08 -38.90
CA PRO A 34 16.85 7.03 -38.94
C PRO A 34 16.50 8.28 -38.12
N PRO A 35 17.51 8.93 -37.52
CA PRO A 35 17.30 10.13 -36.71
C PRO A 35 16.65 11.22 -37.56
N ALA A 36 15.42 11.58 -37.20
CA ALA A 36 14.78 12.76 -37.74
C ALA A 36 15.51 14.00 -37.21
N ASP A 37 16.03 14.81 -38.14
CA ASP A 37 16.56 16.14 -37.90
C ASP A 37 15.56 16.95 -37.06
N ARG A 38 15.88 17.13 -35.77
CA ARG A 38 15.17 18.07 -34.91
C ARG A 38 15.87 19.42 -35.02
N PRO A 39 15.22 20.46 -35.56
CA PRO A 39 15.76 21.80 -35.48
C PRO A 39 15.84 22.26 -34.02
N ASP A 40 16.97 22.91 -33.70
CA ASP A 40 17.27 23.59 -32.46
C ASP A 40 16.12 24.46 -31.96
N GLN A 41 15.43 24.02 -30.91
CA GLN A 41 14.67 24.91 -30.04
C GLN A 41 14.86 24.47 -28.58
N ALA A 42 15.95 24.95 -28.00
CA ALA A 42 16.08 25.09 -26.56
C ALA A 42 15.64 26.51 -26.18
N PRO A 43 14.52 26.72 -25.47
CA PRO A 43 14.34 27.95 -24.73
C PRO A 43 15.22 27.90 -23.48
N ALA A 44 16.01 28.96 -23.31
CA ALA A 44 16.87 29.22 -22.18
C ALA A 44 16.13 28.98 -20.85
N ARG A 45 16.67 28.11 -20.00
CA ARG A 45 16.26 28.01 -18.59
C ARG A 45 16.89 29.18 -17.84
N GLU A 46 16.06 30.11 -17.37
CA GLU A 46 16.48 31.15 -16.42
C GLU A 46 17.05 30.52 -15.15
N PRO A 47 18.29 30.88 -14.74
CA PRO A 47 18.84 30.50 -13.44
C PRO A 47 18.38 31.52 -12.40
N GLY A 48 17.44 31.15 -11.53
CA GLY A 48 17.06 32.03 -10.41
C GLY A 48 15.65 31.87 -9.89
N ARG A 49 15.28 30.67 -9.41
CA ARG A 49 14.18 30.54 -8.46
C ARG A 49 14.57 29.56 -7.36
N GLU A 50 15.07 30.13 -6.27
CA GLU A 50 15.05 29.49 -4.96
C GLU A 50 13.61 29.03 -4.69
N GLN A 51 13.42 27.72 -4.60
CA GLN A 51 12.13 27.17 -4.20
C GLN A 51 11.98 27.41 -2.70
N PRO A 52 10.94 28.13 -2.24
CA PRO A 52 10.63 28.16 -0.83
C PRO A 52 10.20 26.75 -0.41
N VAL A 53 10.99 26.16 0.49
CA VAL A 53 10.66 24.97 1.27
C VAL A 53 9.25 25.16 1.82
N ARG A 54 8.26 24.46 1.27
CA ARG A 54 6.89 24.47 1.80
C ARG A 54 6.92 23.74 3.14
N THR A 55 6.92 24.53 4.21
CA THR A 55 6.53 24.12 5.55
C THR A 55 5.12 23.53 5.47
N ARG A 56 5.06 22.23 5.77
CA ARG A 56 3.84 21.45 5.87
C ARG A 56 3.07 21.90 7.12
N ASP A 57 1.79 22.20 6.95
CA ASP A 57 0.81 22.60 7.96
C ASP A 57 1.15 22.18 9.41
N ALA A 58 1.58 23.18 10.18
CA ALA A 58 1.60 23.15 11.62
C ALA A 58 0.24 23.66 12.13
N ALA A 59 -0.74 22.77 12.36
CA ALA A 59 -1.93 23.14 13.16
C ALA A 59 -2.73 21.97 13.75
N ARG A 60 -2.15 20.78 13.87
CA ARG A 60 -2.46 19.87 14.99
C ARG A 60 -1.16 19.23 15.43
N PRO A 61 -0.60 19.63 16.59
CA PRO A 61 0.44 18.86 17.22
C PRO A 61 -0.15 17.47 17.43
N ARG A 62 0.38 16.46 16.72
CA ARG A 62 0.33 15.13 17.29
C ARG A 62 1.16 15.27 18.55
N GLU A 63 0.51 15.37 19.70
CA GLU A 63 1.17 15.23 20.98
C GLU A 63 1.99 13.95 20.86
N ALA A 64 3.30 14.13 20.72
CA ALA A 64 4.25 13.04 20.75
C ALA A 64 3.98 12.34 22.07
N ARG A 65 3.59 11.07 22.02
CA ARG A 65 3.43 10.28 23.23
C ARG A 65 4.73 10.43 24.02
N PRO A 66 4.69 10.99 25.24
CA PRO A 66 5.89 11.12 26.06
C PRO A 66 6.47 9.72 26.26
N GLY A 67 7.66 9.48 25.70
CA GLY A 67 8.36 8.20 25.85
C GLY A 67 8.43 7.29 24.62
N GLU A 68 7.88 7.65 23.46
CA GLU A 68 8.30 6.99 22.21
C GLU A 68 9.58 7.68 21.70
N PRO A 69 10.78 7.09 21.86
CA PRO A 69 11.97 7.60 21.21
C PRO A 69 11.68 7.60 19.72
N GLY A 70 11.55 8.80 19.14
CA GLY A 70 11.36 8.95 17.71
C GLY A 70 12.48 8.18 17.02
N VAL A 71 12.16 7.02 16.46
CA VAL A 71 13.11 6.20 15.71
C VAL A 71 13.34 6.97 14.41
N SER A 72 14.17 8.01 14.50
CA SER A 72 14.74 8.69 13.36
C SER A 72 15.58 7.63 12.67
N ARG A 73 15.01 7.02 11.63
CA ARG A 73 15.76 6.11 10.78
C ARG A 73 16.94 6.92 10.26
N PRO A 74 18.19 6.52 10.54
CA PRO A 74 19.34 7.25 10.06
C PRO A 74 19.23 7.38 8.52
N PRO A 75 19.61 8.54 7.95
CA PRO A 75 19.59 8.70 6.50
C PRO A 75 20.46 7.60 5.88
N VAL A 76 19.91 6.88 4.90
CA VAL A 76 20.65 5.82 4.18
C VAL A 76 21.79 6.49 3.43
N THR A 77 23.03 6.14 3.80
CA THR A 77 24.21 6.71 3.14
C THR A 77 24.46 6.05 1.78
N ARG A 78 25.28 6.68 0.94
CA ARG A 78 25.71 6.09 -0.34
C ARG A 78 26.47 4.79 -0.13
N GLU A 79 27.23 4.69 0.96
CA GLU A 79 27.99 3.49 1.35
C GLU A 79 27.05 2.36 1.77
N ASP A 80 26.00 2.66 2.56
CA ASP A 80 24.98 1.67 2.94
C ASP A 80 24.28 1.09 1.71
N LEU A 81 23.95 1.94 0.74
CA LEU A 81 23.32 1.50 -0.50
C LEU A 81 24.28 0.63 -1.33
N ARG A 82 25.55 1.01 -1.44
CA ARG A 82 26.58 0.21 -2.13
C ARG A 82 26.72 -1.16 -1.48
N ALA A 83 26.85 -1.24 -0.15
CA ALA A 83 26.96 -2.49 0.59
C ALA A 83 25.69 -3.36 0.48
N ARG A 84 24.50 -2.76 0.35
CA ARG A 84 23.26 -3.49 0.06
C ARG A 84 23.24 -4.06 -1.35
N LEU A 85 23.67 -3.28 -2.35
CA LEU A 85 23.75 -3.72 -3.74
C LEU A 85 24.78 -4.83 -3.93
N GLU A 86 25.94 -4.72 -3.27
CA GLU A 86 27.01 -5.71 -3.32
C GLU A 86 26.55 -7.04 -2.69
N ARG A 87 25.95 -7.02 -1.48
CA ARG A 87 25.32 -8.21 -0.89
C ARG A 87 24.26 -8.83 -1.78
N ARG A 88 23.46 -8.00 -2.48
CA ARG A 88 22.44 -8.51 -3.40
C ARG A 88 23.06 -9.12 -4.66
N ALA A 89 24.15 -8.55 -5.18
CA ALA A 89 24.89 -9.11 -6.30
C ALA A 89 25.53 -10.46 -5.94
N GLU A 90 26.18 -10.55 -4.78
CA GLU A 90 26.70 -11.82 -4.25
C GLU A 90 25.61 -12.87 -4.08
N GLN A 91 24.43 -12.48 -3.58
CA GLN A 91 23.30 -13.39 -3.45
C GLN A 91 22.85 -13.93 -4.82
N ILE A 92 22.75 -13.06 -5.83
CA ILE A 92 22.37 -13.46 -7.19
C ILE A 92 23.39 -14.43 -7.80
N GLU A 93 24.69 -14.19 -7.60
CA GLU A 93 25.73 -15.11 -8.09
C GLU A 93 25.66 -16.47 -7.39
N ARG A 94 25.45 -16.53 -6.07
CA ARG A 94 25.22 -17.80 -5.37
C ARG A 94 23.97 -18.53 -5.88
N GLU A 95 22.88 -17.80 -6.14
CA GLU A 95 21.66 -18.37 -6.72
C GLU A 95 21.91 -18.92 -8.14
N ARG A 96 22.73 -18.24 -8.95
CA ARG A 96 23.13 -18.71 -10.29
C ARG A 96 23.98 -19.98 -10.23
N GLU A 97 24.98 -20.02 -9.35
CA GLU A 97 25.83 -21.19 -9.14
C GLU A 97 25.01 -22.40 -8.67
N ALA A 98 24.09 -22.19 -7.72
CA ALA A 98 23.18 -23.22 -7.25
C ALA A 98 22.30 -23.80 -8.37
N LEU A 99 21.69 -22.94 -9.19
CA LEU A 99 20.86 -23.37 -10.32
C LEU A 99 21.70 -24.09 -11.39
N ALA A 100 22.93 -23.64 -11.64
CA ALA A 100 23.85 -24.33 -12.56
C ALA A 100 24.20 -25.74 -12.05
N ALA A 101 24.43 -25.91 -10.74
CA ALA A 101 24.68 -27.21 -10.13
C ALA A 101 23.45 -28.14 -10.23
N LEU A 102 22.23 -27.63 -9.98
CA LEU A 102 20.99 -28.41 -10.14
C LEU A 102 20.78 -28.83 -11.60
N ARG A 103 21.09 -27.96 -12.57
CA ARG A 103 21.04 -28.29 -14.00
C ARG A 103 22.02 -29.41 -14.35
N GLN A 104 23.26 -29.34 -13.88
CA GLN A 104 24.23 -30.41 -14.13
C GLN A 104 23.81 -31.76 -13.53
N ARG A 105 23.11 -31.75 -12.38
CA ARG A 105 22.54 -32.96 -11.77
C ARG A 105 21.44 -33.57 -12.63
N LEU A 106 20.56 -32.71 -13.16
CA LEU A 106 19.52 -33.13 -14.12
C LEU A 106 20.14 -33.75 -15.38
N ASP A 107 21.18 -33.12 -15.94
CA ASP A 107 21.88 -33.61 -17.12
C ASP A 107 22.59 -34.96 -16.89
N ARG A 108 22.95 -35.29 -15.64
CA ARG A 108 23.50 -36.60 -15.24
C ARG A 108 22.44 -37.68 -15.02
N GLY A 109 21.16 -37.35 -15.20
CA GLY A 109 20.05 -38.29 -15.02
C GLY A 109 19.64 -38.51 -13.57
N GLU A 110 19.93 -37.57 -12.67
CA GLU A 110 19.42 -37.63 -11.31
C GLU A 110 17.89 -37.48 -11.29
N GLU A 111 17.26 -38.15 -10.33
CA GLU A 111 15.81 -38.26 -10.22
C GLU A 111 15.17 -36.86 -9.99
N PRO A 112 14.17 -36.45 -10.81
CA PRO A 112 13.59 -35.11 -10.74
C PRO A 112 13.05 -34.69 -9.37
N ASP A 113 12.42 -35.59 -8.61
CA ASP A 113 11.87 -35.26 -7.29
C ASP A 113 12.97 -34.99 -6.25
N ALA A 114 14.14 -35.61 -6.37
CA ALA A 114 15.33 -35.25 -5.59
C ALA A 114 15.80 -33.81 -5.88
N ILE A 115 15.81 -33.42 -7.16
CA ILE A 115 16.21 -32.08 -7.61
C ILE A 115 15.20 -31.02 -7.13
N VAL A 116 13.90 -31.29 -7.24
CA VAL A 116 12.84 -30.39 -6.74
C VAL A 116 12.93 -30.17 -5.23
N ARG A 117 13.21 -31.24 -4.46
CA ARG A 117 13.42 -31.14 -3.00
C ARG A 117 14.62 -30.26 -2.64
N ASP A 118 15.73 -30.37 -3.38
CA ASP A 118 16.93 -29.56 -3.14
C ASP A 118 16.79 -28.12 -3.64
N MET A 119 16.05 -27.90 -4.73
CA MET A 119 15.73 -26.56 -5.23
C MET A 119 15.05 -25.72 -4.15
N GLY A 120 14.12 -26.30 -3.38
CA GLY A 120 13.47 -25.65 -2.24
C GLY A 120 14.42 -25.29 -1.09
N ARG A 121 15.57 -25.96 -0.95
CA ARG A 121 16.59 -25.70 0.09
C ARG A 121 17.64 -24.68 -0.35
N SER A 122 17.97 -24.64 -1.64
CA SER A 122 19.13 -23.89 -2.14
C SER A 122 18.85 -22.42 -2.47
N THR A 123 17.61 -22.05 -2.82
CA THR A 123 17.27 -20.67 -3.23
C THR A 123 17.38 -19.60 -2.14
N GLY A 124 17.92 -19.88 -0.95
CA GLY A 124 18.35 -18.85 0.01
C GLY A 124 17.28 -17.86 0.47
N GLY A 125 16.01 -18.06 0.09
CA GLY A 125 14.89 -17.42 0.74
C GLY A 125 14.99 -17.75 2.23
N PRO A 126 14.75 -16.79 3.14
CA PRO A 126 14.73 -17.10 4.57
C PRO A 126 13.93 -18.38 4.72
N PRO A 127 14.47 -19.40 5.41
CA PRO A 127 13.87 -20.72 5.42
C PRO A 127 12.39 -20.50 5.64
N PHE A 128 11.57 -20.90 4.66
CA PHE A 128 10.13 -20.90 4.79
C PHE A 128 9.84 -21.98 5.83
N ARG A 129 10.20 -21.66 7.07
CA ARG A 129 10.28 -22.55 8.22
C ARG A 129 8.87 -23.04 8.44
N GLU A 130 8.74 -24.33 8.65
CA GLU A 130 7.57 -24.93 9.30
C GLU A 130 7.21 -24.20 10.61
N GLU A 131 8.16 -23.51 11.24
CA GLU A 131 7.96 -22.62 12.41
C GLU A 131 7.04 -21.39 12.14
N TRP A 132 6.78 -21.03 10.88
CA TRP A 132 5.77 -20.02 10.53
C TRP A 132 4.40 -20.62 10.18
N ARG A 133 4.23 -21.95 10.23
CA ARG A 133 2.89 -22.56 10.09
C ARG A 133 2.01 -22.27 11.30
N ASP A 134 2.60 -22.17 12.49
CA ASP A 134 1.85 -21.99 13.74
C ASP A 134 1.85 -20.55 14.25
N ARG A 135 2.68 -19.66 13.69
CA ARG A 135 2.60 -18.23 14.01
C ARG A 135 1.48 -17.60 13.18
N PRO A 136 0.42 -17.06 13.81
CA PRO A 136 -0.63 -16.37 13.06
C PRO A 136 0.01 -15.27 12.23
N GLN A 137 -0.18 -15.33 10.90
CA GLN A 137 0.35 -14.28 10.04
C GLN A 137 -0.26 -12.94 10.50
N PRO A 138 0.54 -11.89 10.69
CA PRO A 138 -0.01 -10.57 11.00
C PRO A 138 -1.03 -10.18 9.95
N GLY A 139 -2.29 -10.00 10.35
CA GLY A 139 -3.42 -9.74 9.44
C GLY A 139 -4.24 -10.96 9.03
N GLN A 140 -3.95 -12.15 9.58
CA GLN A 140 -4.86 -13.29 9.43
C GLN A 140 -6.15 -13.00 10.23
N PRO A 141 -7.33 -13.09 9.61
CA PRO A 141 -8.60 -12.77 10.27
C PRO A 141 -8.83 -13.71 11.44
N GLY A 142 -9.22 -13.16 12.59
CA GLY A 142 -9.59 -13.97 13.73
C GLY A 142 -10.80 -14.87 13.43
N PRO A 143 -11.11 -15.85 14.29
CA PRO A 143 -12.33 -16.65 14.17
C PRO A 143 -13.59 -15.78 14.09
N GLU A 144 -13.62 -14.65 14.79
CA GLU A 144 -14.74 -13.69 14.76
C GLU A 144 -14.89 -13.00 13.39
N ASP A 145 -13.79 -12.52 12.80
CA ASP A 145 -13.82 -11.89 11.48
C ASP A 145 -14.27 -12.89 10.41
N ARG A 146 -13.89 -14.16 10.55
CA ARG A 146 -14.35 -15.25 9.67
C ARG A 146 -15.86 -15.49 9.80
N ARG A 147 -16.41 -15.49 11.01
CA ARG A 147 -17.87 -15.58 11.23
C ARG A 147 -18.59 -14.41 10.59
N ARG A 148 -18.12 -13.18 10.82
CA ARG A 148 -18.67 -11.96 10.21
C ARG A 148 -18.62 -12.01 8.68
N LEU A 149 -17.51 -12.48 8.10
CA LEU A 149 -17.41 -12.67 6.64
C LEU A 149 -18.43 -13.69 6.14
N THR A 150 -18.59 -14.80 6.84
CA THR A 150 -19.52 -15.87 6.44
C THR A 150 -20.97 -15.40 6.50
N GLU A 151 -21.36 -14.71 7.57
CA GLU A 151 -22.68 -14.08 7.72
C GLU A 151 -22.93 -13.04 6.62
N PHE A 152 -21.93 -12.17 6.37
CA PHE A 152 -22.00 -11.17 5.31
C PHE A 152 -22.21 -11.81 3.93
N LEU A 153 -21.46 -12.86 3.59
CA LEU A 153 -21.61 -13.56 2.33
C LEU A 153 -22.95 -14.27 2.23
N ARG A 154 -23.47 -14.82 3.34
CA ARG A 154 -24.81 -15.43 3.38
C ARG A 154 -25.89 -14.42 3.01
N GLU A 155 -25.79 -13.19 3.53
CA GLU A 155 -26.78 -12.14 3.30
C GLU A 155 -26.67 -11.52 1.91
N HIS A 156 -25.45 -11.27 1.42
CA HIS A 156 -25.24 -10.44 0.22
C HIS A 156 -24.75 -11.19 -1.02
N ALA A 157 -24.23 -12.40 -0.85
CA ALA A 157 -23.73 -13.23 -1.94
C ALA A 157 -24.01 -14.72 -1.65
N PRO A 158 -25.29 -15.13 -1.54
CA PRO A 158 -25.67 -16.45 -1.07
C PRO A 158 -25.08 -17.59 -1.91
N ASP A 159 -24.98 -17.40 -3.23
CA ASP A 159 -24.36 -18.39 -4.13
C ASP A 159 -22.87 -18.58 -3.82
N LEU A 160 -22.15 -17.48 -3.57
CA LEU A 160 -20.74 -17.50 -3.18
C LEU A 160 -20.56 -18.16 -1.80
N HIS A 161 -21.43 -17.83 -0.84
CA HIS A 161 -21.46 -18.49 0.47
C HIS A 161 -21.65 -20.01 0.31
N GLN A 162 -22.61 -20.46 -0.49
CA GLN A 162 -22.84 -21.89 -0.72
C GLN A 162 -21.63 -22.59 -1.35
N ARG A 163 -20.92 -21.93 -2.27
CA ARG A 163 -19.69 -22.48 -2.87
C ARG A 163 -18.56 -22.59 -1.85
N ILE A 164 -18.39 -21.57 -1.02
CA ILE A 164 -17.40 -21.58 0.08
C ILE A 164 -17.75 -22.66 1.11
N GLU A 165 -19.02 -22.86 1.46
CA GLU A 165 -19.46 -23.94 2.37
C GLU A 165 -19.16 -25.34 1.79
N ARG A 166 -19.38 -25.53 0.48
CA ARG A 166 -19.00 -26.78 -0.22
C ARG A 166 -17.47 -26.99 -0.19
N LEU A 167 -16.70 -25.93 -0.42
CA LEU A 167 -15.25 -25.98 -0.29
C LEU A 167 -14.81 -26.27 1.14
N ASN A 168 -15.46 -25.68 2.14
CA ASN A 168 -15.16 -25.90 3.55
C ASN A 168 -15.40 -27.36 3.94
N THR A 169 -16.49 -27.94 3.46
CA THR A 169 -16.85 -29.35 3.72
C THR A 169 -15.86 -30.31 3.06
N THR A 170 -15.45 -30.03 1.82
CA THR A 170 -14.58 -30.93 1.05
C THR A 170 -13.09 -30.73 1.37
N GLN A 171 -12.69 -29.51 1.75
CA GLN A 171 -11.30 -29.07 1.94
C GLN A 171 -11.18 -27.92 2.96
N PRO A 172 -11.29 -28.22 4.26
CA PRO A 172 -11.17 -27.19 5.29
C PRO A 172 -9.86 -26.38 5.21
N PRO A 173 -8.66 -27.00 5.08
CA PRO A 173 -7.40 -26.23 5.13
C PRO A 173 -7.22 -25.24 3.97
N ILE A 174 -7.76 -25.55 2.79
CA ILE A 174 -7.67 -24.66 1.62
C ILE A 174 -8.66 -23.52 1.77
N THR A 175 -9.88 -23.82 2.24
CA THR A 175 -10.92 -22.82 2.50
C THR A 175 -10.49 -21.85 3.59
N GLU A 176 -9.84 -22.33 4.65
CA GLU A 176 -9.28 -21.47 5.69
C GLU A 176 -8.22 -20.51 5.15
N ARG A 177 -7.31 -20.97 4.30
CA ARG A 177 -6.30 -20.11 3.65
C ARG A 177 -6.93 -19.11 2.70
N LEU A 178 -7.96 -19.54 1.96
CA LEU A 178 -8.71 -18.68 1.06
C LEU A 178 -9.42 -17.57 1.85
N LEU A 179 -10.18 -17.93 2.88
CA LEU A 179 -10.85 -16.98 3.79
C LEU A 179 -9.85 -16.07 4.50
N ALA A 180 -8.68 -16.59 4.91
CA ALA A 180 -7.63 -15.79 5.50
C ALA A 180 -7.12 -14.70 4.55
N ARG A 181 -6.90 -15.06 3.28
CA ARG A 181 -6.47 -14.10 2.25
C ARG A 181 -7.55 -13.08 1.89
N MET A 182 -8.81 -13.47 2.04
CA MET A 182 -9.98 -12.63 1.76
C MET A 182 -10.41 -11.77 2.96
N GLY A 183 -10.01 -12.13 4.19
CA GLY A 183 -10.64 -11.62 5.40
C GLY A 183 -10.24 -10.25 5.94
N PRO A 184 -9.27 -9.46 5.43
CA PRO A 184 -9.23 -8.04 5.79
C PRO A 184 -10.43 -7.22 5.26
N ARG A 185 -11.40 -7.84 4.57
CA ARG A 185 -12.40 -7.15 3.74
C ARG A 185 -13.85 -7.08 4.21
N PRO A 186 -14.40 -7.79 5.23
CA PRO A 186 -15.83 -7.69 5.53
C PRO A 186 -16.25 -6.25 5.86
N THR A 187 -15.51 -5.59 6.74
CA THR A 187 -15.75 -4.19 7.11
C THR A 187 -15.55 -3.26 5.92
N GLU A 188 -14.57 -3.52 5.06
CA GLU A 188 -14.33 -2.74 3.84
C GLU A 188 -15.48 -2.90 2.84
N LEU A 189 -16.00 -4.12 2.64
CA LEU A 189 -17.11 -4.38 1.72
C LEU A 189 -18.41 -3.73 2.20
N VAL A 190 -18.68 -3.74 3.51
CA VAL A 190 -19.80 -3.01 4.10
C VAL A 190 -19.67 -1.50 3.82
N GLN A 191 -18.49 -0.93 4.07
CA GLN A 191 -18.24 0.49 3.81
C GLN A 191 -18.33 0.83 2.31
N LEU A 192 -17.80 -0.04 1.44
CA LEU A 192 -17.87 0.15 -0.01
C LEU A 192 -19.30 0.08 -0.53
N LYS A 193 -20.15 -0.78 0.04
CA LYS A 193 -21.56 -0.86 -0.34
C LYS A 193 -22.26 0.50 -0.21
N GLU A 194 -21.94 1.26 0.84
CA GLU A 194 -22.50 2.59 1.10
C GLU A 194 -21.79 3.71 0.34
N SER A 195 -20.46 3.68 0.30
CA SER A 195 -19.64 4.79 -0.21
C SER A 195 -19.30 4.69 -1.70
N ASN A 196 -19.15 3.48 -2.24
CA ASN A 196 -18.78 3.24 -3.64
C ASN A 196 -19.39 1.90 -4.14
N PRO A 197 -20.69 1.88 -4.50
CA PRO A 197 -21.40 0.66 -4.89
C PRO A 197 -20.85 0.00 -6.15
N ALA A 198 -20.21 0.77 -7.05
CA ALA A 198 -19.55 0.24 -8.24
C ALA A 198 -18.33 -0.61 -7.86
N LEU A 199 -17.46 -0.09 -6.97
CA LEU A 199 -16.31 -0.84 -6.47
C LEU A 199 -16.74 -2.06 -5.65
N TYR A 200 -17.82 -1.93 -4.87
CA TYR A 200 -18.40 -3.04 -4.12
C TYR A 200 -18.77 -4.22 -5.02
N ALA A 201 -19.52 -3.97 -6.11
CA ALA A 201 -19.92 -5.02 -7.05
C ALA A 201 -18.69 -5.68 -7.72
N LEU A 202 -17.66 -4.89 -8.06
CA LEU A 202 -16.40 -5.39 -8.58
C LEU A 202 -15.65 -6.28 -7.59
N LYS A 203 -15.59 -5.90 -6.32
CA LYS A 203 -14.94 -6.71 -5.28
C LYS A 203 -15.68 -8.03 -5.02
N LEU A 204 -17.01 -8.05 -5.09
CA LEU A 204 -17.76 -9.31 -5.02
C LEU A 204 -17.45 -10.23 -6.21
N ARG A 205 -17.40 -9.70 -7.44
CA ARG A 205 -16.97 -10.46 -8.62
C ARG A 205 -15.54 -10.99 -8.47
N GLU A 206 -14.64 -10.19 -7.89
CA GLU A 206 -13.26 -10.61 -7.60
C GLU A 206 -13.24 -11.83 -6.67
N LEU A 207 -14.07 -11.84 -5.62
CA LEU A 207 -14.15 -12.96 -4.67
C LEU A 207 -14.74 -14.21 -5.33
N ASP A 208 -15.79 -14.05 -6.13
CA ASP A 208 -16.42 -15.17 -6.84
C ASP A 208 -15.46 -15.84 -7.84
N ASN A 209 -14.72 -15.04 -8.60
CA ASN A 209 -13.69 -15.52 -9.51
C ASN A 209 -12.54 -16.21 -8.76
N ALA A 210 -12.13 -15.70 -7.60
CA ALA A 210 -11.11 -16.35 -6.77
C ALA A 210 -11.53 -17.75 -6.31
N VAL A 211 -12.79 -17.92 -5.88
CA VAL A 211 -13.36 -19.23 -5.53
C VAL A 211 -13.39 -20.14 -6.76
N ALA A 212 -13.81 -19.63 -7.92
CA ALA A 212 -13.82 -20.39 -9.17
C ALA A 212 -12.43 -20.92 -9.55
N ILE A 213 -11.40 -20.08 -9.46
CA ILE A 213 -10.01 -20.47 -9.75
C ILE A 213 -9.58 -21.65 -8.85
N VAL A 214 -9.87 -21.59 -7.55
CA VAL A 214 -9.51 -22.66 -6.61
C VAL A 214 -10.24 -23.97 -6.93
N GLU A 215 -11.53 -23.91 -7.22
CA GLU A 215 -12.32 -25.09 -7.61
C GLU A 215 -11.77 -25.75 -8.88
N GLN A 216 -11.49 -24.96 -9.93
CA GLN A 216 -11.01 -25.50 -11.20
C GLN A 216 -9.56 -25.98 -11.12
N ALA A 217 -8.71 -25.31 -10.36
CA ALA A 217 -7.34 -25.76 -10.10
C ALA A 217 -7.32 -27.12 -9.37
N ARG A 218 -8.23 -27.32 -8.42
CA ARG A 218 -8.40 -28.63 -7.78
C ARG A 218 -8.85 -29.68 -8.78
N ALA A 219 -9.90 -29.42 -9.55
CA ALA A 219 -10.44 -30.41 -10.49
C ALA A 219 -9.33 -30.90 -11.44
N LEU A 220 -8.49 -29.97 -11.91
CA LEU A 220 -7.31 -30.29 -12.71
C LEU A 220 -6.29 -31.13 -11.93
N GLY A 221 -5.95 -30.75 -10.69
CA GLY A 221 -5.03 -31.52 -9.85
C GLY A 221 -5.53 -32.94 -9.52
N GLN A 222 -6.84 -33.13 -9.37
CA GLN A 222 -7.45 -34.45 -9.18
C GLN A 222 -7.32 -35.31 -10.44
N ALA A 223 -7.59 -34.74 -11.62
CA ALA A 223 -7.40 -35.45 -12.88
C ALA A 223 -5.93 -35.85 -13.11
N TRP A 224 -4.99 -35.03 -12.64
CA TRP A 224 -3.56 -35.35 -12.69
C TRP A 224 -3.18 -36.46 -11.72
N ALA A 225 -3.66 -36.41 -10.49
CA ALA A 225 -3.42 -37.46 -9.49
C ALA A 225 -4.01 -38.81 -9.93
N ALA A 226 -5.10 -38.80 -10.70
CA ALA A 226 -5.71 -39.99 -11.29
C ALA A 226 -4.98 -40.52 -12.55
N GLY A 227 -3.88 -39.88 -12.99
CA GLY A 227 -3.17 -40.27 -14.22
C GLY A 227 -3.90 -39.90 -15.52
N THR A 228 -5.00 -39.15 -15.43
CA THR A 228 -5.85 -38.74 -16.57
C THR A 228 -5.49 -37.34 -17.07
N GLN A 229 -4.20 -37.03 -17.20
CA GLN A 229 -3.71 -35.69 -17.51
C GLN A 229 -4.22 -35.12 -18.84
N ASP A 230 -4.42 -36.00 -19.82
CA ASP A 230 -4.96 -35.68 -21.15
C ASP A 230 -6.43 -36.14 -21.31
N GLY A 231 -7.07 -36.55 -20.22
CA GLY A 231 -8.46 -36.95 -20.22
C GLY A 231 -9.43 -35.78 -20.51
N PRO A 232 -10.71 -36.09 -20.82
CA PRO A 232 -11.73 -35.08 -21.04
C PRO A 232 -11.91 -34.18 -19.80
N ASP A 233 -11.85 -34.75 -18.60
CA ASP A 233 -11.99 -34.03 -17.33
C ASP A 233 -10.85 -33.02 -17.11
N ALA A 234 -9.59 -33.44 -17.35
CA ALA A 234 -8.44 -32.54 -17.25
C ALA A 234 -8.52 -31.41 -18.29
N THR A 235 -8.93 -31.73 -19.52
CA THR A 235 -9.11 -30.74 -20.59
C THR A 235 -10.20 -29.71 -20.23
N GLN A 236 -11.33 -30.19 -19.71
CA GLN A 236 -12.41 -29.32 -19.25
C GLN A 236 -11.98 -28.44 -18.07
N ALA A 237 -11.35 -29.02 -17.04
CA ALA A 237 -10.87 -28.29 -15.88
C ALA A 237 -9.85 -27.21 -16.28
N ARG A 238 -8.93 -27.53 -17.20
CA ARG A 238 -7.95 -26.57 -17.74
C ARG A 238 -8.63 -25.41 -18.47
N ARG A 239 -9.64 -25.69 -19.30
CA ARG A 239 -10.41 -24.66 -20.00
C ARG A 239 -11.16 -23.75 -19.02
N LEU A 240 -11.85 -24.33 -18.05
CA LEU A 240 -12.60 -23.57 -17.05
C LEU A 240 -11.68 -22.75 -16.14
N LEU A 241 -10.52 -23.30 -15.75
CA LEU A 241 -9.50 -22.57 -15.00
C LEU A 241 -9.00 -21.36 -15.79
N ARG A 242 -8.69 -21.53 -17.08
CA ARG A 242 -8.27 -20.44 -17.96
C ARG A 242 -9.34 -19.34 -18.01
N GLN A 243 -10.60 -19.71 -18.24
CA GLN A 243 -11.72 -18.75 -18.26
C GLN A 243 -11.87 -17.99 -16.92
N ALA A 244 -11.72 -18.68 -15.79
CA ALA A 244 -11.77 -18.05 -14.47
C ALA A 244 -10.62 -17.05 -14.26
N ILE A 245 -9.42 -17.38 -14.75
CA ILE A 245 -8.26 -16.47 -14.72
C ILE A 245 -8.48 -15.26 -15.62
N GLU A 246 -8.98 -15.45 -16.84
CA GLU A 246 -9.31 -14.35 -17.77
C GLU A 246 -10.29 -13.37 -17.11
N LYS A 247 -11.41 -13.87 -16.56
CA LYS A 247 -12.38 -13.06 -15.81
C LYS A 247 -11.76 -12.34 -14.61
N GLN A 248 -10.83 -12.98 -13.90
CA GLN A 248 -10.14 -12.37 -12.76
C GLN A 248 -9.22 -11.22 -13.20
N VAL A 249 -8.59 -11.33 -14.36
CA VAL A 249 -7.79 -10.25 -14.95
C VAL A 249 -8.69 -9.09 -15.34
N ASP A 250 -9.79 -9.35 -16.05
CA ASP A 250 -10.73 -8.32 -16.49
C ASP A 250 -11.31 -7.54 -15.30
N VAL A 251 -11.78 -8.23 -14.27
CA VAL A 251 -12.31 -7.58 -13.04
C VAL A 251 -11.25 -6.72 -12.36
N ARG A 252 -9.98 -7.14 -12.36
CA ARG A 252 -8.88 -6.33 -11.80
C ARG A 252 -8.60 -5.11 -12.65
N SER A 253 -8.64 -5.22 -13.96
CA SER A 253 -8.51 -4.08 -14.86
C SER A 253 -9.66 -3.08 -14.67
N GLU A 254 -10.90 -3.55 -14.49
CA GLU A 254 -12.04 -2.69 -14.17
C GLU A 254 -11.88 -1.98 -12.81
N ILE A 255 -11.41 -2.67 -11.77
CA ILE A 255 -11.09 -2.06 -10.46
C ILE A 255 -10.03 -0.96 -10.64
N GLN A 256 -8.94 -1.27 -11.34
CA GLN A 256 -7.86 -0.30 -11.58
C GLN A 256 -8.34 0.91 -12.36
N ALA A 257 -9.20 0.73 -13.36
CA ALA A 257 -9.79 1.83 -14.11
C ALA A 257 -10.64 2.75 -13.21
N LEU A 258 -11.43 2.17 -12.31
CA LEU A 258 -12.21 2.93 -11.33
C LEU A 258 -11.31 3.72 -10.37
N ASP A 259 -10.26 3.09 -9.85
CA ASP A 259 -9.29 3.72 -8.95
C ASP A 259 -8.57 4.90 -9.66
N ILE A 260 -8.18 4.72 -10.93
CA ILE A 260 -7.58 5.78 -11.75
C ILE A 260 -8.56 6.95 -11.89
N ALA A 261 -9.82 6.69 -12.22
CA ALA A 261 -10.83 7.73 -12.38
C ALA A 261 -11.07 8.52 -11.07
N GLU A 262 -11.06 7.85 -9.92
CA GLU A 262 -11.16 8.50 -8.61
C GLU A 262 -9.94 9.39 -8.33
N LEU A 263 -8.73 8.91 -8.63
CA LEU A 263 -7.50 9.69 -8.48
C LEU A 263 -7.47 10.91 -9.41
N GLU A 264 -7.93 10.77 -10.66
CA GLU A 264 -8.05 11.87 -11.62
C GLU A 264 -9.01 12.94 -11.12
N LYS A 265 -10.18 12.53 -10.61
CA LYS A 265 -11.14 13.45 -9.98
C LYS A 265 -10.51 14.20 -8.81
N ARG A 266 -9.87 13.49 -7.88
CA ARG A 266 -9.21 14.11 -6.72
C ARG A 266 -8.10 15.07 -7.14
N LEU A 267 -7.36 14.75 -8.20
CA LEU A 267 -6.33 15.62 -8.74
C LEU A 267 -6.93 16.89 -9.37
N ALA A 268 -8.06 16.78 -10.07
CA ALA A 268 -8.80 17.92 -10.59
C ALA A 268 -9.31 18.83 -9.44
N ASP A 269 -9.90 18.24 -8.40
CA ASP A 269 -10.37 18.98 -7.22
C ASP A 269 -9.22 19.74 -6.53
N LEU A 270 -8.06 19.09 -6.34
CA LEU A 270 -6.88 19.74 -5.76
C LEU A 270 -6.35 20.87 -6.63
N ARG A 271 -6.33 20.70 -7.96
CA ARG A 271 -5.90 21.76 -8.90
C ARG A 271 -6.82 22.97 -8.80
N GLU A 272 -8.12 22.73 -8.69
CA GLU A 272 -9.11 23.79 -8.53
C GLU A 272 -8.96 24.50 -7.18
N GLU A 273 -8.77 23.76 -6.09
CA GLU A 273 -8.46 24.32 -4.77
C GLU A 273 -7.20 25.20 -4.81
N PHE A 274 -6.14 24.77 -5.49
CA PHE A 274 -4.94 25.57 -5.68
C PHE A 274 -5.18 26.82 -6.53
N ARG A 275 -6.02 26.72 -7.57
CA ARG A 275 -6.39 27.86 -8.42
C ARG A 275 -7.12 28.93 -7.59
N LEU A 276 -8.10 28.52 -6.78
CA LEU A 276 -8.85 29.41 -5.88
C LEU A 276 -7.92 30.06 -4.85
N ARG A 277 -7.09 29.27 -4.16
CA ARG A 277 -6.09 29.82 -3.21
C ARG A 277 -5.13 30.81 -3.86
N ARG A 278 -4.78 30.60 -5.14
CA ARG A 278 -3.91 31.52 -5.88
C ARG A 278 -4.62 32.82 -6.23
N GLN A 279 -5.92 32.79 -6.52
CA GLN A 279 -6.74 33.98 -6.73
C GLN A 279 -6.88 34.77 -5.42
N ASP A 280 -7.14 34.08 -4.31
CA ASP A 280 -7.25 34.70 -2.98
C ASP A 280 -5.93 35.20 -2.41
N ARG A 281 -4.80 34.81 -3.02
CA ARG A 281 -3.44 35.13 -2.54
C ARG A 281 -3.23 36.64 -2.46
N ALA A 282 -3.71 37.42 -3.43
CA ALA A 282 -3.52 38.87 -3.42
C ALA A 282 -4.21 39.51 -2.20
N SER A 283 -5.50 39.24 -1.99
CA SER A 283 -6.24 39.73 -0.83
C SER A 283 -5.73 39.18 0.50
N ALA A 284 -5.18 37.96 0.52
CA ALA A 284 -4.51 37.42 1.71
C ALA A 284 -3.21 38.16 2.03
N ILE A 285 -2.38 38.48 1.03
CA ILE A 285 -1.17 39.28 1.20
C ILE A 285 -1.50 40.69 1.65
N GLU A 286 -2.53 41.30 1.06
CA GLU A 286 -2.95 42.67 1.37
C GLU A 286 -3.46 42.79 2.80
N ARG A 287 -4.35 41.88 3.25
CA ARG A 287 -4.77 41.79 4.66
C ARG A 287 -3.61 41.62 5.62
N TRP A 288 -2.66 40.74 5.28
CA TRP A 288 -1.50 40.51 6.11
C TRP A 288 -0.58 41.73 6.17
N ALA A 289 -0.38 42.43 5.06
CA ALA A 289 0.38 43.68 5.00
C ALA A 289 -0.28 44.78 5.84
N ASP A 290 -1.61 44.93 5.76
CA ASP A 290 -2.37 45.88 6.57
C ASP A 290 -2.25 45.60 8.07
N ASP A 291 -2.36 44.33 8.47
CA ASP A 291 -2.23 43.93 9.87
C ASP A 291 -0.81 44.20 10.42
N MET A 292 0.22 43.97 9.60
CA MET A 292 1.60 44.31 9.95
C MET A 292 1.82 45.83 10.02
N GLY A 293 1.20 46.60 9.13
CA GLY A 293 1.23 48.07 9.15
C GLY A 293 0.64 48.62 10.46
N LYS A 294 -0.55 48.15 10.85
CA LYS A 294 -1.19 48.52 12.13
C LYS A 294 -0.33 48.16 13.33
N MET A 295 0.32 47.00 13.31
CA MET A 295 1.24 46.58 14.38
C MET A 295 2.47 47.49 14.45
N ALA A 296 3.07 47.84 13.30
CA ALA A 296 4.20 48.76 13.23
C ALA A 296 3.84 50.16 13.75
N GLU A 297 2.65 50.68 13.41
CA GLU A 297 2.14 51.94 13.96
C GLU A 297 1.96 51.92 15.47
N MET A 298 1.45 50.80 16.01
CA MET A 298 1.29 50.61 17.45
C MET A 298 2.65 50.60 18.16
N ILE A 299 3.64 49.89 17.61
CA ILE A 299 5.02 49.88 18.14
C ILE A 299 5.64 51.27 18.05
N GLY A 300 5.49 51.96 16.92
CA GLY A 300 5.98 53.32 16.73
C GLY A 300 5.37 54.30 17.74
N ARG A 301 4.08 54.17 18.05
CA ARG A 301 3.42 54.93 19.13
C ARG A 301 4.02 54.63 20.51
N LEU A 302 4.23 53.36 20.84
CA LEU A 302 4.85 52.96 22.11
C LEU A 302 6.28 53.51 22.26
N ILE A 303 7.06 53.52 21.17
CA ILE A 303 8.41 54.09 21.17
C ILE A 303 8.36 55.62 21.34
N LYS A 304 7.44 56.29 20.62
CA LYS A 304 7.29 57.76 20.66
C LYS A 304 6.74 58.28 21.99
N GLU A 305 5.81 57.57 22.61
CA GLU A 305 5.27 57.92 23.94
C GLU A 305 6.30 57.67 25.07
N GLY A 306 7.44 57.05 24.77
CA GLY A 306 8.46 56.67 25.74
C GLY A 306 7.97 55.57 26.68
N PRO A 307 8.85 55.00 27.51
CA PRO A 307 8.39 54.28 28.69
C PRO A 307 7.57 55.29 29.48
N ARG A 308 6.23 55.10 29.56
CA ARG A 308 5.43 55.86 30.52
C ARG A 308 6.11 55.64 31.87
N ASP A 309 6.70 56.68 32.43
CA ASP A 309 7.41 56.63 33.70
C ASP A 309 6.50 55.95 34.71
N GLY A 310 6.76 54.65 34.91
CA GLY A 310 6.01 53.78 35.79
C GLY A 310 6.42 54.01 37.24
N ALA A 311 6.80 55.24 37.58
CA ALA A 311 7.18 55.62 38.92
C ALA A 311 6.02 55.47 39.91
N ASP A 312 4.76 55.52 39.43
CA ASP A 312 3.56 55.48 40.27
C ASP A 312 2.58 54.33 39.96
N ARG A 313 2.98 53.30 39.20
CA ARG A 313 2.12 52.11 39.13
C ARG A 313 2.29 51.32 40.43
N PRO A 314 1.24 51.19 41.27
CA PRO A 314 1.30 50.33 42.44
C PRO A 314 1.71 48.95 41.95
N ARG A 315 2.78 48.41 42.55
CA ARG A 315 3.18 47.02 42.37
C ARG A 315 1.89 46.19 42.52
N PRO A 316 1.43 45.46 41.50
CA PRO A 316 0.31 44.55 41.70
C PRO A 316 0.71 43.66 42.86
N ASP A 317 -0.10 43.69 43.93
CA ASP A 317 0.15 42.90 45.13
C ASP A 317 0.50 41.49 44.68
N ALA A 318 1.68 41.03 45.12
CA ALA A 318 2.16 39.72 44.77
C ALA A 318 1.01 38.73 45.03
N PRO A 319 0.56 37.96 44.02
CA PRO A 319 -0.51 37.00 44.22
C PRO A 319 -0.09 36.12 45.39
N ALA A 320 -0.95 36.07 46.42
CA ALA A 320 -0.68 35.32 47.63
C ALA A 320 -0.21 33.91 47.24
N PRO A 321 0.84 33.37 47.90
CA PRO A 321 1.35 32.04 47.59
C PRO A 321 0.18 31.06 47.67
N ASP A 322 -0.12 30.43 46.54
CA ASP A 322 -1.17 29.43 46.44
C ASP A 322 -0.83 28.26 47.39
N PRO A 323 -1.57 28.08 48.50
CA PRO A 323 -1.27 27.04 49.47
C PRO A 323 -1.55 25.63 48.91
N ALA A 324 -2.09 25.51 47.69
CA ALA A 324 -2.51 24.25 47.09
C ALA A 324 -1.50 23.63 46.10
N ARG A 325 -0.20 23.93 46.19
CA ARG A 325 0.85 23.14 45.51
C ARG A 325 1.57 22.18 46.46
N PRO A 326 0.93 21.05 46.85
CA PRO A 326 1.62 19.97 47.52
C PRO A 326 2.54 19.24 46.52
N GLY A 327 3.84 19.28 46.80
CA GLY A 327 4.76 18.18 46.48
C GLY A 327 4.94 17.83 45.00
N SER A 328 5.66 18.67 44.27
CA SER A 328 6.52 18.15 43.18
C SER A 328 7.63 17.30 43.82
N ARG A 329 7.32 16.02 44.08
CA ARG A 329 8.29 14.98 44.46
C ARG A 329 9.24 14.77 43.29
N GLU A 330 10.53 14.97 43.54
CA GLU A 330 11.62 14.54 42.66
C GLU A 330 11.55 13.01 42.45
N PRO A 331 11.59 12.52 41.20
CA PRO A 331 11.77 11.10 40.93
C PRO A 331 13.25 10.73 41.18
N ARG A 332 13.46 9.72 42.02
CA ARG A 332 14.74 9.01 42.19
C ARG A 332 14.99 8.02 41.08
#